data_AF-A0A7C2SWB1-F1
#
_entry.id   AF-A0A7C2SWB1-F1
#
_cell.length_a   1.000
_cell.length_b   1.000
_cell.length_c   1.000
_cell.angle_alpha   90.00
_cell.angle_beta   90.00
_cell.angle_gamma   90.00
#
_symmetry.space_group_name_H-M   'P 1'
#
loop_
_entity.id
_entity.type
_entity.pdbx_description
1 polymer ?
#
loop_
_entity_poly.entity_id
_entity_poly.type
_entity_poly.pdbx_seq_one_letter_code
_entity_poly.pdbx_strand_id
1 'polypeptide(L)'
;MQRRMQPMGKKNKLIICAALTGGLTTKNNNPNVPYTPEEFAEECFHCYQEGASIVHLHAKDPASGFATMDVEAHRKILDAVRAKCPELIINISTGSAMDTPEVRIRPVEVLR
;
A
#
# COMPACT_ATOMS: atom_id res chain seq x y z
N MET A 1 -39.65 17.97 -15.68
CA MET A 1 -39.26 17.02 -14.63
C MET A 1 -38.16 17.64 -13.77
N GLN A 2 -38.54 18.22 -12.63
CA GLN A 2 -37.63 18.88 -11.70
C GLN A 2 -36.96 17.78 -10.87
N ARG A 3 -35.66 17.53 -11.07
CA ARG A 3 -34.90 16.61 -10.22
C ARG A 3 -35.00 17.14 -8.79
N ARG A 4 -35.64 16.39 -7.90
CA ARG A 4 -35.67 16.68 -6.47
C ARG A 4 -34.22 16.72 -5.98
N MET A 5 -33.73 17.91 -5.68
CA MET A 5 -32.46 18.11 -5.01
C MET A 5 -32.62 17.56 -3.60
N GLN A 6 -32.13 16.34 -3.36
CA GLN A 6 -32.13 15.78 -2.01
C GLN A 6 -31.28 16.67 -1.10
N PRO A 7 -31.66 16.84 0.17
CA PRO A 7 -30.84 17.58 1.13
C PRO A 7 -29.45 16.93 1.19
N MET A 8 -28.38 17.74 1.13
CA MET A 8 -26.99 17.27 1.24
C MET A 8 -26.75 16.68 2.64
N GLY A 9 -27.18 15.44 2.84
CA GLY A 9 -26.83 14.63 4.01
C GLY A 9 -25.32 14.40 4.04
N LYS A 10 -24.72 14.50 5.24
CA LYS A 10 -23.32 14.24 5.60
C LYS A 10 -22.34 14.24 4.42
N LYS A 11 -21.59 15.35 4.24
CA LYS A 11 -20.44 15.52 3.32
C LYS A 11 -19.98 14.20 2.69
N ASN A 12 -20.21 14.02 1.38
CA ASN A 12 -19.71 12.87 0.62
C ASN A 12 -18.22 12.65 0.99
N LYS A 13 -17.93 11.53 1.65
CA LYS A 13 -16.57 11.20 2.07
C LYS A 13 -15.77 10.79 0.83
N LEU A 14 -14.61 11.41 0.65
CA LEU A 14 -13.66 11.06 -0.42
C LEU A 14 -12.68 10.02 0.12
N ILE A 15 -12.47 8.95 -0.64
CA ILE A 15 -11.41 7.96 -0.37
C ILE A 15 -10.20 8.35 -1.21
N ILE A 16 -9.05 8.47 -0.54
CA ILE A 16 -7.75 8.71 -1.17
C ILE A 16 -6.91 7.46 -0.91
N CYS A 17 -6.42 6.86 -1.99
CA CYS A 17 -5.51 5.72 -1.96
C CYS A 17 -4.12 6.15 -2.44
N ALA A 18 -3.11 6.00 -1.58
CA ALA A 18 -1.73 6.29 -1.93
C ALA A 18 -1.00 5.00 -2.35
N ALA A 19 -0.63 4.91 -3.64
CA ALA A 19 0.19 3.81 -4.15
C ALA A 19 1.67 4.21 -4.07
N LEU A 20 2.41 3.61 -3.15
CA LEU A 20 3.68 4.14 -2.68
C LEU A 20 4.87 3.84 -3.60
N THR A 21 4.99 2.58 -4.04
CA THR A 21 6.21 2.10 -4.69
C THR A 21 5.98 1.56 -6.10
N GLY A 22 4.93 0.74 -6.27
CA GLY A 22 4.72 -0.03 -7.49
C GLY A 22 5.76 -1.14 -7.71
N GLY A 23 5.55 -1.94 -8.75
CA GLY A 23 6.42 -3.09 -9.06
C GLY A 23 7.81 -2.71 -9.58
N LEU A 24 7.88 -1.65 -10.39
CA LEU A 24 9.05 -1.36 -11.24
C LEU A 24 9.85 -0.12 -10.83
N THR A 25 9.27 0.81 -10.09
CA THR A 25 9.96 2.04 -9.69
C THR A 25 11.08 1.72 -8.72
N THR A 26 12.27 2.26 -8.98
CA THR A 26 13.47 2.05 -8.14
C THR A 26 14.01 3.35 -7.55
N LYS A 27 14.95 3.26 -6.60
CA LYS A 27 15.65 4.42 -6.02
C LYS A 27 16.48 5.21 -7.04
N ASN A 28 16.87 4.58 -8.16
CA ASN A 28 17.46 5.30 -9.29
C ASN A 28 16.45 6.20 -10.02
N ASN A 29 15.16 5.85 -10.00
CA ASN A 29 14.11 6.70 -10.56
C ASN A 29 13.69 7.78 -9.57
N ASN A 30 13.56 7.43 -8.29
CA ASN A 30 13.25 8.36 -7.20
C ASN A 30 13.88 7.84 -5.89
N PRO A 31 14.84 8.55 -5.28
CA PRO A 31 15.55 8.08 -4.08
C PRO A 31 14.63 7.87 -2.87
N ASN A 32 13.44 8.48 -2.86
CA ASN A 32 12.47 8.38 -1.77
C ASN A 32 11.56 7.15 -1.85
N VAL A 33 11.72 6.27 -2.86
CA VAL A 33 10.91 5.05 -2.97
C VAL A 33 11.20 4.12 -1.79
N PRO A 34 10.19 3.78 -0.95
CA PRO A 34 10.41 2.90 0.20
C PRO A 34 10.83 1.48 -0.18
N TYR A 35 11.93 0.99 0.40
CA TYR A 35 12.42 -0.38 0.24
C TYR A 35 12.36 -1.17 1.55
N THR A 36 12.65 -0.52 2.68
CA THR A 36 12.68 -1.20 4.00
C THR A 36 11.36 -1.05 4.75
N PRO A 37 11.04 -1.94 5.71
CA PRO A 37 9.85 -1.81 6.55
C PRO A 37 9.71 -0.45 7.24
N GLU A 38 10.83 0.12 7.70
CA GLU A 38 10.88 1.42 8.36
C GLU A 38 10.54 2.55 7.37
N GLU A 39 11.11 2.51 6.16
CA GLU A 39 10.78 3.48 5.10
C GLU A 39 9.29 3.39 4.71
N PHE A 40 8.75 2.17 4.61
CA PHE A 40 7.32 1.98 4.35
C PHE A 40 6.45 2.53 5.47
N ALA A 41 6.79 2.25 6.72
CA ALA A 41 6.04 2.74 7.88
C ALA A 41 6.07 4.27 7.96
N GLU A 42 7.21 4.89 7.68
CA GLU A 42 7.34 6.35 7.65
C GLU A 42 6.45 6.97 6.57
N GLU A 43 6.56 6.47 5.34
CA GLU A 43 5.83 7.04 4.22
C GLU A 43 4.31 6.76 4.30
N CYS A 44 3.91 5.59 4.81
CA CYS A 44 2.50 5.31 5.11
C CYS A 44 1.95 6.27 6.15
N PHE A 45 2.74 6.60 7.18
CA PHE A 45 2.34 7.55 8.21
C PHE A 45 2.20 8.96 7.64
N HIS A 46 3.12 9.41 6.79
CA HIS A 46 2.98 10.68 6.09
C HIS A 46 1.70 10.73 5.26
N CYS A 47 1.46 9.72 4.43
CA CYS A 47 0.23 9.63 3.63
C CYS A 47 -1.03 9.66 4.50
N TYR A 48 -1.02 8.95 5.63
CA TYR A 48 -2.12 8.92 6.58
C TYR A 48 -2.39 10.30 7.21
N GLN A 49 -1.34 11.01 7.64
CA GLN A 49 -1.46 12.37 8.18
C GLN A 49 -2.00 13.37 7.15
N GLU A 50 -1.67 13.18 5.87
CA GLU A 50 -2.16 14.00 4.76
C GLU A 50 -3.56 13.59 4.25
N GLY A 51 -4.20 12.61 4.89
CA GLY A 51 -5.60 12.24 4.66
C GLY A 51 -5.83 11.05 3.74
N ALA A 52 -4.80 10.28 3.39
CA ALA A 52 -4.98 8.98 2.76
C ALA A 52 -5.70 8.03 3.73
N SER A 53 -6.78 7.40 3.25
CA SER A 53 -7.50 6.36 4.00
C SER A 53 -7.05 4.95 3.64
N ILE A 54 -6.35 4.81 2.52
CA ILE A 54 -5.82 3.53 2.02
C ILE A 54 -4.38 3.76 1.52
N VAL A 55 -3.51 2.78 1.78
CA VAL A 55 -2.24 2.63 1.07
C VAL A 55 -2.22 1.35 0.25
N HIS A 56 -1.64 1.43 -0.95
CA HIS A 56 -1.38 0.28 -1.81
C HIS A 56 0.12 0.00 -1.85
N LEU A 57 0.50 -1.24 -1.53
CA LEU A 57 1.88 -1.64 -1.28
C LEU A 57 2.33 -2.78 -2.18
N HIS A 58 3.55 -2.64 -2.66
CA HIS A 58 4.37 -3.73 -3.17
C HIS A 58 5.60 -3.85 -2.26
N ALA A 59 5.78 -4.99 -1.59
CA ALA A 59 7.04 -5.26 -0.90
C ALA A 59 8.18 -5.26 -1.91
N LYS A 60 9.35 -4.77 -1.50
CA LYS A 60 10.54 -4.65 -2.36
C LYS A 60 11.62 -5.61 -1.91
N ASP A 61 12.35 -6.19 -2.85
CA ASP A 61 13.65 -6.79 -2.57
C ASP A 61 14.66 -5.65 -2.33
N PRO A 62 15.29 -5.55 -1.15
CA PRO A 62 16.24 -4.47 -0.86
C PRO A 62 17.48 -4.45 -1.77
N ALA A 63 17.87 -5.60 -2.34
CA ALA A 63 19.05 -5.69 -3.19
C ALA A 63 18.79 -5.14 -4.60
N SER A 64 17.67 -5.52 -5.21
CA SER A 64 17.34 -5.11 -6.58
C SER A 64 16.37 -3.92 -6.67
N GLY A 65 15.56 -3.70 -5.63
CA GLY A 65 14.53 -2.68 -5.62
C GLY A 65 13.26 -3.02 -6.39
N PHE A 66 13.15 -4.23 -6.94
CA PHE A 66 11.95 -4.73 -7.61
C PHE A 66 10.96 -5.31 -6.60
N ALA A 67 9.69 -5.44 -7.01
CA ALA A 67 8.70 -6.09 -6.16
C ALA A 67 9.05 -7.56 -5.90
N THR A 68 8.74 -8.02 -4.69
CA THR A 68 8.88 -9.41 -4.26
C THR A 68 7.55 -9.93 -3.73
N MET A 69 7.29 -11.23 -3.88
CA MET A 69 6.16 -11.94 -3.27
C MET A 69 6.56 -12.67 -1.98
N ASP A 70 7.74 -12.37 -1.44
CA ASP A 70 8.21 -12.92 -0.16
C ASP A 70 7.24 -12.55 0.98
N VAL A 71 6.73 -13.57 1.66
CA VAL A 71 5.71 -13.40 2.71
C VAL A 71 6.28 -12.68 3.92
N GLU A 72 7.55 -12.92 4.24
CA GLU A 72 8.18 -12.34 5.42
C GLU A 72 8.49 -10.85 5.22
N ALA A 73 8.92 -10.45 4.02
CA ALA A 73 9.05 -9.05 3.64
C ALA A 73 7.72 -8.31 3.80
N HIS A 74 6.61 -8.90 3.35
CA HIS A 74 5.28 -8.34 3.55
C HIS A 74 4.93 -8.25 5.04
N ARG A 75 5.12 -9.32 5.82
CA ARG A 75 4.85 -9.33 7.26
C ARG A 75 5.54 -8.19 7.99
N LYS A 76 6.83 -8.02 7.78
CA LYS A 76 7.62 -6.95 8.41
C LYS A 76 7.09 -5.56 8.07
N ILE A 77 6.74 -5.32 6.80
CA ILE A 77 6.13 -4.06 6.37
C ILE A 77 4.78 -3.85 7.06
N LEU A 78 3.91 -4.85 7.07
CA LEU A 78 2.60 -4.76 7.70
C LEU A 78 2.72 -4.47 9.20
N ASP A 79 3.57 -5.19 9.91
CA ASP A 79 3.80 -5.01 11.35
C ASP A 79 4.30 -3.60 11.65
N ALA A 80 5.27 -3.11 10.88
CA ALA A 80 5.82 -1.76 11.04
C ALA A 80 4.77 -0.67 10.75
N VAL A 81 3.99 -0.81 9.67
CA VAL A 81 2.92 0.15 9.33
C VAL A 81 1.81 0.11 10.37
N ARG A 82 1.40 -1.07 10.84
CA ARG A 82 0.33 -1.24 11.85
C ARG A 82 0.72 -0.65 13.20
N ALA A 83 1.98 -0.76 13.60
CA ALA A 83 2.50 -0.15 14.83
C ALA A 83 2.37 1.38 14.81
N LYS A 84 2.51 2.00 13.64
CA LYS A 84 2.47 3.47 13.48
C LYS A 84 1.10 4.02 13.08
N CYS A 85 0.35 3.26 12.27
CA CYS A 85 -0.93 3.64 11.67
C CYS A 85 -1.96 2.50 11.83
N PRO A 86 -2.49 2.25 13.05
CA PRO A 86 -3.37 1.11 13.31
C PRO A 86 -4.70 1.17 12.52
N GLU A 87 -5.18 2.38 12.19
CA GLU A 87 -6.46 2.59 11.48
C GLU A 87 -6.33 2.64 9.95
N LEU A 88 -5.12 2.73 9.41
CA LEU A 88 -4.89 2.88 7.96
C LEU A 88 -5.24 1.57 7.23
N ILE A 89 -6.05 1.62 6.19
CA ILE A 89 -6.33 0.42 5.37
C ILE A 89 -5.10 0.11 4.52
N ILE A 90 -4.60 -1.13 4.61
CA ILE A 90 -3.47 -1.58 3.79
C ILE A 90 -3.99 -2.53 2.72
N ASN A 91 -3.74 -2.20 1.46
CA ASN A 91 -4.01 -3.02 0.30
C ASN A 91 -2.69 -3.60 -0.22
N ILE A 92 -2.51 -4.93 -0.09
CA ILE A 92 -1.33 -5.63 -0.59
C ILE A 92 -1.55 -5.99 -2.06
N SER A 93 -0.55 -5.71 -2.90
CA SER A 93 -0.59 -6.09 -4.30
C SER A 93 -0.45 -7.59 -4.51
N THR A 94 -1.34 -8.16 -5.34
CA THR A 94 -1.17 -9.50 -5.93
C THR A 94 -0.76 -9.39 -7.41
N GLY A 95 -0.27 -8.22 -7.82
CA GLY A 95 0.22 -7.94 -9.16
C GLY A 95 1.72 -8.19 -9.25
N SER A 96 2.11 -9.17 -10.08
CA SER A 96 3.48 -9.40 -10.52
C SER A 96 3.44 -9.97 -11.94
N ALA A 97 4.35 -9.51 -12.79
CA ALA A 97 4.49 -10.00 -14.16
C ALA A 97 5.35 -11.28 -14.26
N MET A 98 6.11 -11.59 -13.20
CA MET A 98 7.11 -12.66 -13.21
C MET A 98 6.66 -13.90 -12.41
N ASP A 99 5.59 -13.76 -11.62
CA ASP A 99 5.14 -14.79 -10.68
C ASP A 99 3.83 -15.46 -11.12
N THR A 100 3.68 -16.74 -10.79
CA THR A 100 2.44 -17.48 -11.02
C THR A 100 1.30 -16.96 -10.12
N PRO A 101 0.02 -17.15 -10.47
CA PRO A 101 -1.10 -16.78 -9.60
C PRO A 101 -0.98 -17.31 -8.16
N GLU A 102 -0.49 -18.53 -7.99
CA GLU A 102 -0.33 -19.21 -6.70
C GLU A 102 0.72 -18.50 -5.82
N VAL A 103 1.82 -18.06 -6.42
CA VAL A 103 2.84 -17.26 -5.72
C VAL A 103 2.28 -15.89 -5.34
N ARG A 104 1.57 -15.24 -6.27
CA ARG A 104 1.05 -13.88 -6.09
C ARG A 104 0.00 -13.76 -5.00
N ILE A 105 -0.81 -14.81 -4.77
CA ILE A 105 -1.84 -14.79 -3.73
C ILE A 105 -1.28 -15.16 -2.34
N ARG A 106 -0.10 -15.79 -2.29
CA ARG A 106 0.45 -16.37 -1.06
C ARG A 106 0.58 -15.39 0.10
N PRO A 107 1.07 -14.14 -0.07
CA PRO A 107 1.11 -13.17 1.03
C PRO A 107 -0.28 -12.90 1.60
N VAL A 108 -1.28 -12.79 0.73
CA VAL A 108 -2.67 -12.58 1.14
C VAL A 108 -3.23 -13.79 1.84
N GLU A 109 -2.87 -15.04 1.50
CA GLU A 109 -3.37 -16.22 2.22
C GLU A 109 -2.79 -16.38 3.62
N VAL A 110 -1.51 -16.03 3.80
CA VAL A 110 -0.76 -16.28 5.03
C VAL A 110 -0.90 -15.15 6.05
N LEU A 111 -1.15 -13.92 5.60
CA LEU A 111 -1.13 -12.70 6.44
C LEU A 111 -2.53 -12.15 6.77
N ARG A 112 -3.60 -12.92 6.55
CA ARG A 112 -4.99 -12.51 6.90
C ARG A 112 -5.21 -12.45 8.39
#